data_AF-A0A352NIR1-F1
#
_entry.id   AF-A0A352NIR1-F1
#
_cell.length_a   1.000
_cell.length_b   1.000
_cell.length_c   1.000
_cell.angle_alpha   90.00
_cell.angle_beta   90.00
_cell.angle_gamma   90.00
#
_symmetry.space_group_name_H-M   'P 1'
#
loop_
_entity.id
_entity.type
_entity.pdbx_description
1 polymer ?
#
loop_
_entity_poly.entity_id
_entity_poly.type
_entity_poly.pdbx_seq_one_letter_code
_entity_poly.pdbx_strand_id
1 'polypeptide(L)' 'MSPKILIIEDEEKIARFVELELGYEGYTTTKAFDGRTGLELAE' A
#
# COMPACT_ATOMS: atom_id res chain seq x y z
N MET A 1 -8.90 -4.59 15.10
CA MET A 1 -8.41 -3.64 14.08
C MET A 1 -7.46 -4.43 13.19
N SER A 2 -7.72 -4.51 11.89
CA SER A 2 -6.78 -5.18 10.97
C SER A 2 -5.50 -4.36 10.87
N PRO A 3 -4.31 -4.99 10.80
CA PRO A 3 -3.06 -4.24 10.64
C PRO A 3 -3.11 -3.47 9.31
N LYS A 4 -2.71 -2.20 9.37
CA LYS A 4 -2.67 -1.31 8.20
C LYS A 4 -1.27 -1.27 7.60
N ILE A 5 -1.18 -1.39 6.28
CA ILE A 5 0.07 -1.35 5.52
C ILE A 5 -0.02 -0.21 4.49
N LEU A 6 1.00 0.65 4.46
CA LEU A 6 1.20 1.62 3.39
C LEU A 6 2.17 1.05 2.37
N ILE A 7 1.72 0.91 1.13
CA ILE A 7 2.53 0.47 -0.01
C ILE A 7 2.99 1.73 -0.75
N ILE A 8 4.30 1.91 -0.91
CA ILE A 8 4.90 2.98 -1.72
C ILE A 8 5.58 2.30 -2.90
N GLU A 9 4.99 2.41 -4.09
CA GLU A 9 5.41 1.69 -5.31
C GLU A 9 4.97 2.50 -6.54
N ASP A 10 5.91 2.87 -7.41
CA ASP A 10 5.66 3.74 -8.57
C ASP A 10 4.98 3.02 -9.74
N GLU A 11 5.10 1.69 -9.82
CA GLU A 11 4.39 0.88 -10.81
C GLU A 11 3.01 0.40 -10.33
N GLU A 12 1.93 0.91 -10.94
CA GLU A 12 0.55 0.58 -10.55
C GLU A 12 0.25 -0.93 -10.57
N LYS A 13 0.81 -1.66 -11.55
CA LYS A 13 0.62 -3.11 -11.66
C LYS A 13 1.24 -3.86 -10.48
N ILE A 14 2.42 -3.43 -10.04
CA ILE A 14 3.13 -4.03 -8.90
C ILE A 14 2.37 -3.68 -7.61
N ALA A 15 2.00 -2.40 -7.43
CA ALA A 15 1.23 -1.95 -6.26
C ALA A 15 -0.10 -2.72 -6.11
N ARG A 16 -0.80 -2.97 -7.21
CA ARG A 16 -2.04 -3.77 -7.23
C ARG A 16 -1.79 -5.24 -6.91
N PHE A 17 -0.70 -5.83 -7.41
CA PHE A 17 -0.35 -7.21 -7.08
C PHE A 17 -0.11 -7.36 -5.57
N VAL A 18 0.70 -6.48 -4.97
CA VAL A 18 1.00 -6.48 -3.53
C VAL A 18 -0.26 -6.24 -2.68
N GLU A 19 -1.13 -5.32 -3.10
CA GLU A 19 -2.41 -5.06 -2.44
C GLU A 19 -3.31 -6.31 -2.39
N LEU A 20 -3.39 -7.07 -3.49
CA LEU A 20 -4.19 -8.29 -3.54
C LEU A 20 -3.64 -9.35 -2.57
N GLU A 21 -2.35 -9.65 -2.62
CA GLU A 21 -1.70 -10.64 -1.74
C GLU A 21 -1.89 -10.28 -0.25
N LEU A 22 -1.65 -9.01 0.11
CA LEU A 22 -1.85 -8.54 1.48
C LEU A 22 -3.33 -8.57 1.89
N GLY A 23 -4.24 -8.27 0.97
CA GLY A 23 -5.68 -8.39 1.20
C GLY A 23 -6.13 -9.83 1.44
N TYR A 24 -5.59 -10.80 0.70
CA TYR A 24 -5.83 -12.24 0.92
C TYR A 24 -5.38 -12.68 2.31
N GLU A 25 -4.28 -12.13 2.81
CA GLU A 25 -3.76 -12.37 4.17
C GLU A 25 -4.52 -11.57 5.26
N GLY A 26 -5.53 -10.78 4.90
CA GLY A 26 -6.41 -10.06 5.83
C GLY A 26 -5.89 -8.67 6.28
N TYR A 27 -4.87 -8.14 5.63
CA TYR A 27 -4.38 -6.79 5.89
C TYR A 27 -5.25 -5.74 5.20
N THR A 28 -5.25 -4.53 5.76
CA THR A 28 -5.80 -3.35 5.09
C THR A 28 -4.65 -2.55 4.50
N THR A 29 -4.72 -2.22 3.23
CA THR A 29 -3.65 -1.53 2.51
C THR A 29 -4.08 -0.11 2.11
N THR A 30 -3.09 0.77 1.95
CA THR A 30 -3.21 2.07 1.30
C THR A 30 -2.02 2.22 0.36
N LYS A 31 -2.20 2.86 -0.79
CA LYS A 31 -1.18 2.95 -1.84
C LYS A 31 -0.74 4.40 -2.06
N ALA A 32 0.55 4.59 -2.25
CA ALA A 32 1.16 5.80 -2.77
C ALA A 32 2.05 5.43 -3.97
N PHE A 33 2.05 6.28 -4.99
CA PHE A 33 2.82 6.04 -6.22
C PHE A 33 4.12 6.84 -6.28
N ASP A 34 4.42 7.57 -5.20
CA ASP A 34 5.63 8.36 -5.05
C ASP A 34 5.94 8.57 -3.57
N GLY A 35 7.20 8.90 -3.28
CA GLY A 35 7.67 9.06 -1.91
C GLY A 35 7.06 10.25 -1.17
N ARG A 36 6.63 11.31 -1.87
CA ARG A 36 6.05 12.49 -1.23
C ARG A 36 4.65 12.18 -0.72
N THR A 37 3.81 11.62 -1.58
CA THR A 37 2.47 11.13 -1.19
C THR A 37 2.60 10.05 -0.12
N GLY A 38 3.60 9.16 -0.23
CA GLY A 38 3.86 8.14 0.79
C GLY A 38 4.21 8.72 2.16
N LEU A 39 5.07 9.75 2.20
CA LEU A 39 5.41 10.45 3.44
C LEU A 39 4.17 11.13 4.05
N GLU A 40 3.40 11.86 3.24
CA GLU A 40 2.17 12.55 3.69
C GLU A 40 1.11 11.58 4.26
N LEU A 41 1.08 10.32 3.80
CA LEU A 41 0.18 9.27 4.31
C LEU A 41 0.71 8.56 5.57
N ALA A 42 2.01 8.66 5.85
CA ALA A 42 2.65 8.01 6.98
C ALA A 42 2.71 8.89 8.24
N GLU A 43 2.68 10.21 8.06
CA GLU A 43 2.60 11.22 9.13
C GLU A 43 1.19 11.33 9.73
#